data_AF-A0A449BQQ6-F1
#
_entry.id   AF-A0A449BQQ6-F1
#
_cell.length_a   1.000
_cell.length_b   1.000
_cell.length_c   1.000
_cell.angle_alpha   90.00
_cell.angle_beta   90.00
_cell.angle_gamma   90.00
#
_symmetry.space_group_name_H-M   'P 1'
#
loop_
_entity.id
_entity.type
_entity.pdbx_description
1 polymer ?
#
loop_
_entity_poly.entity_id
_entity_poly.type
_entity_poly.pdbx_seq_one_letter_code
_entity_poly.pdbx_strand_id
1 'polypeptide(L)'
;MGLKLILAYLTSHLIVLYFFTVYLNLMKPGFGFIGDNIKNAVFNCATKIVYKNKFLTSVANKRLMRMADEEERAIEAAGKDENGDSIFGKIVRKEIKADIVYEDDKVLAFNDINPQAPVHILVIPKVRDGLTRLSKAEEKHKEILGHLMWAVSEIVRRNNLGDFRLVVNNGPEACQSVYYLHLHILAKRQMKWPPG
;
A
#
# COMPACT_ATOMS: atom_id res chain seq x y z
N MET A 1 -5.97 10.71 -11.08
CA MET A 1 -6.32 9.29 -10.80
C MET A 1 -7.82 9.06 -10.51
N GLY A 2 -8.58 10.08 -10.07
CA GLY A 2 -10.02 9.96 -9.80
C GLY A 2 -10.91 9.63 -11.01
N LEU A 3 -10.61 10.18 -12.20
CA LEU A 3 -11.47 10.00 -13.37
C LEU A 3 -11.52 8.53 -13.86
N LYS A 4 -10.42 7.77 -13.76
CA LYS A 4 -10.39 6.34 -14.13
C LYS A 4 -11.13 5.46 -13.12
N LEU A 5 -11.14 5.84 -11.83
CA LEU A 5 -11.90 5.15 -10.80
C LEU A 5 -13.40 5.41 -10.95
N ILE A 6 -13.77 6.67 -11.24
CA ILE A 6 -15.14 7.06 -11.55
C ILE A 6 -15.60 6.38 -12.84
N LEU A 7 -14.75 6.31 -13.89
CA LEU A 7 -15.07 5.57 -15.11
C LEU A 7 -15.24 4.07 -14.85
N ALA A 8 -14.42 3.45 -14.00
CA ALA A 8 -14.57 2.04 -13.63
C ALA A 8 -15.86 1.79 -12.81
N TYR A 9 -16.22 2.73 -11.94
CA TYR A 9 -17.46 2.69 -11.16
C TYR A 9 -18.70 2.87 -12.05
N LEU A 10 -18.66 3.82 -12.98
CA LEU A 10 -19.73 4.08 -13.94
C LEU A 10 -19.87 2.95 -14.96
N THR A 11 -18.75 2.43 -15.50
CA THR A 11 -18.79 1.29 -16.44
C THR A 11 -19.31 0.04 -15.77
N SER A 12 -18.94 -0.23 -14.51
CA SER A 12 -19.48 -1.37 -13.78
C SER A 12 -20.97 -1.22 -13.41
N HIS A 13 -21.45 -0.01 -13.10
CA HIS A 13 -22.88 0.26 -12.93
C HIS A 13 -23.65 0.10 -14.24
N LEU A 14 -23.12 0.62 -15.36
CA LEU A 14 -23.71 0.46 -16.68
C LEU A 14 -23.77 -1.01 -17.12
N ILE A 15 -22.74 -1.80 -16.82
CA ILE A 15 -22.72 -3.25 -17.09
C ILE A 15 -23.77 -3.98 -16.24
N VAL A 16 -23.90 -3.64 -14.96
CA VAL A 16 -24.93 -4.24 -14.09
C VAL A 16 -26.34 -3.84 -14.56
N LEU A 17 -26.57 -2.58 -14.93
CA LEU A 17 -27.82 -2.13 -15.52
C LEU A 17 -28.10 -2.83 -16.85
N TYR A 18 -27.08 -3.05 -17.69
CA TYR A 18 -27.23 -3.77 -18.96
C TYR A 18 -27.64 -5.23 -18.74
N PHE A 19 -26.96 -5.97 -17.87
CA PHE A 19 -27.33 -7.35 -17.55
C PHE A 19 -28.69 -7.46 -16.86
N PHE A 20 -29.05 -6.50 -16.00
CA PHE A 20 -30.37 -6.43 -15.38
C PHE A 20 -31.47 -6.12 -16.41
N THR A 21 -31.20 -5.23 -17.36
CA THR A 21 -32.12 -4.90 -18.46
C THR A 21 -32.28 -6.09 -19.42
N VAL A 22 -31.20 -6.80 -19.74
CA VAL A 22 -31.25 -8.04 -20.53
C VAL A 22 -32.05 -9.12 -19.79
N TYR A 23 -31.81 -9.30 -18.49
CA TYR A 23 -32.58 -10.24 -17.65
C TYR A 23 -34.07 -9.90 -17.61
N LEU A 24 -34.43 -8.64 -17.37
CA LEU A 24 -35.84 -8.20 -17.38
C LEU A 24 -36.51 -8.37 -18.75
N ASN A 25 -35.78 -8.15 -19.85
CA ASN A 25 -36.30 -8.40 -21.19
C ASN A 25 -36.52 -9.90 -21.47
N LEU A 26 -35.64 -10.78 -20.96
CA LEU A 26 -35.80 -12.24 -21.05
C LEU A 26 -36.94 -12.80 -20.18
N MET A 27 -37.47 -12.00 -19.25
CA MET A 27 -38.61 -12.36 -18.39
C MET A 27 -39.96 -11.88 -18.94
N LYS A 28 -39.99 -11.14 -20.07
CA LYS A 28 -41.24 -10.68 -20.70
C LYS A 28 -41.99 -11.85 -21.37
N PRO A 29 -43.33 -11.92 -21.26
CA PRO A 29 -44.13 -12.93 -21.94
C PRO A 29 -44.04 -12.71 -23.47
N GLY A 30 -43.56 -13.73 -24.20
CA GLY A 30 -43.30 -13.67 -25.64
C GLY A 30 -41.94 -14.23 -26.07
N PHE A 31 -40.97 -14.31 -25.15
CA PHE A 31 -39.72 -15.06 -25.36
C PHE A 31 -39.92 -16.52 -24.95
N GLY A 32 -40.48 -17.32 -25.87
CA GLY A 32 -40.61 -18.77 -25.71
C GLY A 32 -39.25 -19.46 -25.56
N PHE A 33 -39.16 -20.41 -24.62
CA PHE A 33 -38.12 -21.44 -24.52
C PHE A 33 -36.65 -21.01 -24.71
N ILE A 34 -36.25 -19.85 -24.18
CA ILE A 34 -34.85 -19.68 -23.75
C ILE A 34 -34.74 -20.42 -22.41
N GLY A 35 -34.29 -21.68 -22.50
CA GLY A 35 -34.27 -22.64 -21.39
C GLY A 35 -33.60 -22.08 -20.14
N ASP A 36 -34.05 -22.54 -18.98
CA ASP A 36 -33.64 -22.08 -17.64
C ASP A 36 -32.12 -22.01 -17.45
N ASN A 37 -31.36 -22.80 -18.22
CA ASN A 37 -29.90 -22.77 -18.29
C ASN A 37 -29.32 -21.39 -18.69
N ILE A 38 -29.92 -20.70 -19.66
CA ILE A 38 -29.44 -19.38 -20.12
C ILE A 38 -29.82 -18.31 -19.09
N LYS A 39 -31.03 -18.38 -18.52
CA LYS A 39 -31.47 -17.48 -17.44
C LYS A 39 -30.58 -17.60 -16.20
N ASN A 40 -30.26 -18.84 -15.81
CA ASN A 40 -29.34 -19.13 -14.71
C ASN A 40 -27.90 -18.69 -15.03
N ALA A 41 -27.43 -18.85 -16.27
CA ALA A 41 -26.11 -18.38 -16.67
C ALA A 41 -25.99 -16.85 -16.61
N VAL A 42 -27.00 -16.12 -17.09
CA VAL A 42 -27.06 -14.65 -17.03
C VAL A 42 -27.15 -14.17 -15.57
N PHE A 43 -27.99 -14.80 -14.74
CA PHE A 43 -28.10 -14.48 -13.32
C PHE A 43 -26.81 -14.77 -12.55
N ASN A 44 -26.17 -15.91 -12.78
CA ASN A 44 -24.88 -16.27 -12.16
C ASN A 44 -23.74 -15.35 -12.61
N CYS A 45 -23.75 -14.91 -13.86
CA CYS A 45 -22.79 -13.93 -14.37
C CYS A 45 -23.01 -12.56 -13.70
N ALA A 46 -24.25 -12.07 -13.67
CA ALA A 46 -24.62 -10.81 -13.05
C ALA A 46 -24.28 -10.79 -11.55
N THR A 47 -24.61 -11.85 -10.82
CA THR A 47 -24.27 -11.97 -9.39
C THR A 47 -22.76 -12.02 -9.17
N LYS A 48 -21.99 -12.79 -9.94
CA LYS A 48 -20.52 -12.78 -9.86
C LYS A 48 -19.93 -11.40 -10.15
N ILE A 49 -20.47 -10.67 -11.12
CA ILE A 49 -20.04 -9.29 -11.43
C ILE A 49 -20.35 -8.37 -10.25
N VAL A 50 -21.56 -8.41 -9.70
CA VAL A 50 -21.97 -7.58 -8.55
C VAL A 50 -21.13 -7.90 -7.31
N TYR A 51 -20.91 -9.17 -6.98
CA TYR A 51 -20.07 -9.59 -5.86
C TYR A 51 -18.60 -9.19 -6.06
N LYS A 52 -18.04 -9.42 -7.25
CA LYS A 52 -16.67 -9.00 -7.57
C LYS A 52 -16.54 -7.48 -7.50
N ASN A 53 -17.55 -6.73 -7.94
CA ASN A 53 -17.56 -5.28 -7.86
C ASN A 53 -17.63 -4.80 -6.41
N LYS A 54 -18.49 -5.38 -5.56
CA LYS A 54 -18.59 -5.08 -4.12
C LYS A 54 -17.29 -5.41 -3.36
N PHE A 55 -16.62 -6.49 -3.73
CA PHE A 55 -15.32 -6.85 -3.17
C PHE A 55 -14.23 -5.87 -3.63
N LEU A 56 -14.18 -5.55 -4.92
CA LEU A 56 -13.22 -4.59 -5.47
C LEU A 56 -13.42 -3.18 -4.90
N THR A 57 -14.66 -2.73 -4.71
CA THR A 57 -14.96 -1.44 -4.06
C THR A 57 -14.59 -1.45 -2.60
N SER A 58 -14.86 -2.54 -1.86
CA SER A 58 -14.41 -2.68 -0.46
C SER A 58 -12.89 -2.61 -0.32
N VAL A 59 -12.15 -3.33 -1.17
CA VAL A 59 -10.68 -3.34 -1.18
C VAL A 59 -10.13 -1.96 -1.60
N ALA A 60 -10.74 -1.32 -2.60
CA ALA A 60 -10.35 0.01 -3.04
C ALA A 60 -10.60 1.08 -1.95
N ASN A 61 -11.75 1.04 -1.28
CA ASN A 61 -12.07 1.94 -0.18
C ASN A 61 -11.11 1.77 0.99
N LYS A 62 -10.83 0.52 1.39
CA LYS A 62 -9.86 0.24 2.46
C LYS A 62 -8.47 0.79 2.12
N ARG A 63 -8.04 0.67 0.85
CA ARG A 63 -6.77 1.23 0.39
C ARG A 63 -6.75 2.75 0.40
N LEU A 64 -7.82 3.40 -0.06
CA LEU A 64 -7.92 4.88 -0.04
C LEU A 64 -7.86 5.42 1.39
N MET A 65 -8.56 4.78 2.33
CA MET A 65 -8.52 5.20 3.74
C MET A 65 -7.12 5.07 4.35
N ARG A 66 -6.38 3.99 4.04
CA ARG A 66 -5.00 3.80 4.53
C ARG A 66 -4.02 4.85 4.02
N MET A 67 -4.20 5.32 2.78
CA MET A 67 -3.35 6.38 2.21
C MET A 67 -3.67 7.73 2.85
N ALA A 68 -4.96 8.04 3.06
CA ALA A 68 -5.38 9.27 3.73
C ALA A 68 -4.86 9.35 5.17
N ASP A 69 -4.89 8.24 5.91
CA ASP A 69 -4.34 8.12 7.26
C ASP A 69 -2.83 8.41 7.30
N GLU A 70 -2.06 7.99 6.28
CA GLU A 70 -0.63 8.27 6.22
C GLU A 70 -0.32 9.75 5.95
N GLU A 71 -1.10 10.39 5.07
CA GLU A 71 -0.99 11.81 4.75
C GLU A 71 -1.33 12.68 5.97
N GLU A 72 -2.39 12.33 6.69
CA GLU A 72 -2.78 12.99 7.94
C GLU A 72 -1.67 12.88 8.99
N ARG A 73 -1.11 11.67 9.20
CA ARG A 73 0.02 11.46 10.12
C ARG A 73 1.25 12.27 9.72
N ALA A 74 1.55 12.37 8.43
CA ALA A 74 2.68 13.17 7.93
C ALA A 74 2.50 14.66 8.23
N ILE A 75 1.29 15.18 8.10
CA ILE A 75 0.95 16.55 8.46
C ILE A 75 1.10 16.76 9.98
N GLU A 76 0.59 15.83 10.79
CA GLU A 76 0.63 15.93 12.25
C GLU A 76 2.04 15.82 12.85
N ALA A 77 2.91 15.01 12.24
CA ALA A 77 4.28 14.76 12.68
C ALA A 77 5.22 15.94 12.36
N ALA A 78 4.86 16.78 11.40
CA ALA A 78 5.68 17.90 10.96
C ALA A 78 6.04 18.83 12.13
N GLY A 79 7.35 18.96 12.40
CA GLY A 79 7.90 19.88 13.41
C GLY A 79 7.86 19.39 14.87
N LYS A 80 7.23 18.23 15.18
CA LYS A 80 7.14 17.71 16.57
C LYS A 80 8.26 16.74 16.93
N ASP A 81 8.62 15.85 16.01
CA ASP A 81 9.49 14.70 16.30
C ASP A 81 10.94 14.87 15.83
N GLU A 82 11.35 16.08 15.47
CA GLU A 82 12.73 16.30 14.99
C GLU A 82 13.76 16.12 16.12
N ASN A 83 13.40 16.54 17.34
CA ASN A 83 14.29 16.56 18.51
C ASN A 83 13.92 15.54 19.60
N GLY A 84 12.81 14.80 19.41
CA GLY A 84 12.26 13.86 20.40
C GLY A 84 12.59 12.38 20.13
N ASP A 85 12.12 11.51 21.03
CA ASP A 85 12.19 10.06 20.87
C ASP A 85 11.01 9.54 20.04
N SER A 86 11.30 9.10 18.81
CA SER A 86 10.27 8.62 17.88
C SER A 86 9.84 7.18 18.18
N ILE A 87 8.68 6.78 17.63
CA ILE A 87 8.21 5.40 17.68
C ILE A 87 9.27 4.39 17.18
N PHE A 88 10.07 4.76 16.17
CA PHE A 88 11.14 3.91 15.66
C PHE A 88 12.33 3.81 16.62
N GLY A 89 12.65 4.88 17.36
CA GLY A 89 13.62 4.81 18.47
C GLY A 89 13.22 3.78 19.52
N LYS A 90 11.94 3.76 19.90
CA LYS A 90 11.37 2.77 20.83
C LYS A 90 11.43 1.35 20.28
N ILE A 91 11.20 1.16 18.99
CA ILE A 91 11.34 -0.15 18.31
C ILE A 91 12.80 -0.62 18.32
N VAL A 92 13.77 0.26 18.02
CA VAL A 92 15.20 -0.07 18.07
C VAL A 92 15.61 -0.53 19.48
N ARG A 93 15.12 0.16 20.52
CA ARG A 93 15.36 -0.20 21.92
C ARG A 93 14.51 -1.37 22.43
N LYS A 94 13.68 -1.97 21.57
CA LYS A 94 12.78 -3.10 21.87
C LYS A 94 11.74 -2.78 22.96
N GLU A 95 11.44 -1.50 23.20
CA GLU A 95 10.39 -1.06 24.12
C GLU A 95 8.99 -1.36 23.56
N ILE A 96 8.87 -1.37 22.24
CA ILE A 96 7.65 -1.70 21.51
C ILE A 96 7.95 -2.85 20.56
N LYS A 97 7.02 -3.82 20.50
CA LYS A 97 7.12 -4.97 19.61
C LYS A 97 6.98 -4.54 18.15
N ALA A 98 7.86 -5.04 17.31
CA ALA A 98 7.77 -4.98 15.86
C ALA A 98 8.01 -6.37 15.28
N ASP A 99 7.43 -6.65 14.11
CA ASP A 99 7.64 -7.90 13.39
C ASP A 99 8.93 -7.80 12.57
N ILE A 100 10.05 -8.21 13.18
CA ILE A 100 11.41 -8.02 12.66
C ILE A 100 11.70 -9.03 11.54
N VAL A 101 12.13 -8.52 10.38
CA VAL A 101 12.46 -9.30 9.19
C VAL A 101 13.98 -9.42 9.01
N TYR A 102 14.74 -8.43 9.45
CA TYR A 102 16.19 -8.42 9.36
C TYR A 102 16.78 -7.51 10.45
N GLU A 103 17.92 -7.90 11.00
CA GLU A 103 18.64 -7.12 11.99
C GLU A 103 20.13 -7.45 11.89
N ASP A 104 20.96 -6.40 11.86
CA ASP A 104 22.42 -6.52 12.02
C ASP A 104 22.91 -5.47 13.04
N ASP A 105 24.21 -5.18 13.06
CA ASP A 105 24.82 -4.22 13.98
C ASP A 105 24.40 -2.77 13.70
N LYS A 106 24.07 -2.43 12.46
CA LYS A 106 23.81 -1.05 12.01
C LYS A 106 22.35 -0.77 11.70
N VAL A 107 21.57 -1.76 11.26
CA VAL A 107 20.20 -1.57 10.78
C VAL A 107 19.22 -2.55 11.40
N LEU A 108 17.96 -2.13 11.37
CA LEU A 108 16.81 -2.94 11.76
C LEU A 108 15.75 -2.83 10.66
N ALA A 109 15.15 -3.95 10.29
CA ALA A 109 14.04 -3.97 9.35
C ALA A 109 12.85 -4.77 9.91
N PHE A 110 11.65 -4.24 9.70
CA PHE A 110 10.42 -4.83 10.22
C PHE A 110 9.24 -4.55 9.29
N ASN A 111 8.20 -5.39 9.39
CA ASN A 111 6.97 -5.20 8.62
C ASN A 111 6.22 -3.95 9.08
N ASP A 112 5.76 -3.16 8.11
CA ASP A 112 4.93 -1.99 8.35
C ASP A 112 3.55 -2.41 8.88
N ILE A 113 3.05 -1.72 9.91
CA ILE A 113 1.75 -1.99 10.53
C ILE A 113 0.56 -1.60 9.63
N ASN A 114 0.76 -0.67 8.70
CA ASN A 114 -0.19 -0.21 7.71
C ASN A 114 0.31 -0.50 6.27
N PRO A 115 0.38 -1.79 5.86
CA PRO A 115 1.02 -2.18 4.61
C PRO A 115 0.29 -1.67 3.35
N GLN A 116 1.06 -1.09 2.42
CA GLN A 116 0.59 -0.55 1.13
C GLN A 116 0.82 -1.53 -0.06
N ALA A 117 1.43 -2.67 0.22
CA ALA A 117 1.64 -3.80 -0.68
C ALA A 117 1.63 -5.10 0.13
N PRO A 118 1.49 -6.29 -0.50
CA PRO A 118 1.52 -7.55 0.24
C PRO A 118 2.80 -7.76 1.04
N VAL A 119 3.91 -7.19 0.58
CA VAL A 119 5.13 -7.00 1.38
C VAL A 119 5.40 -5.50 1.47
N HIS A 120 5.41 -4.97 2.70
CA HIS A 120 5.78 -3.60 3.02
C HIS A 120 6.71 -3.62 4.24
N ILE A 121 8.00 -3.44 4.00
CA ILE A 121 9.05 -3.52 5.03
C ILE A 121 9.67 -2.13 5.18
N LEU A 122 9.89 -1.70 6.42
CA LEU A 122 10.65 -0.51 6.75
C LEU A 122 12.07 -0.92 7.14
N VAL A 123 13.08 -0.28 6.57
CA VAL A 123 14.50 -0.45 6.93
C VAL A 123 15.01 0.84 7.53
N ILE A 124 15.55 0.78 8.75
CA ILE A 124 15.98 1.95 9.53
C ILE A 124 17.39 1.76 10.09
N PRO A 125 18.18 2.83 10.27
CA PRO A 125 19.43 2.75 11.02
C PRO A 125 19.12 2.53 12.50
N LYS A 126 19.95 1.78 13.23
CA LYS A 126 19.83 1.66 14.69
C LYS A 126 20.31 2.91 15.42
N VAL A 127 21.31 3.59 14.85
CA VAL A 127 21.84 4.85 15.36
C VAL A 127 21.36 5.97 14.44
N ARG A 128 20.46 6.82 14.94
CA ARG A 128 19.89 7.93 14.17
C ARG A 128 20.91 9.05 13.92
N ASP A 129 21.71 9.42 14.91
CA ASP A 129 22.70 10.52 14.85
C ASP A 129 22.21 11.84 14.18
N GLY A 130 20.94 12.20 14.41
CA GLY A 130 20.31 13.39 13.84
C GLY A 130 19.64 13.18 12.47
N LEU A 131 19.76 11.99 11.88
CA LEU A 131 19.18 11.60 10.59
C LEU A 131 17.65 11.36 10.67
N THR A 132 16.92 12.44 10.95
CA THR A 132 15.44 12.49 10.99
C THR A 132 14.81 12.25 9.63
N ARG A 133 15.50 12.64 8.56
CA ARG A 133 15.06 12.58 7.16
C ARG A 133 16.28 12.65 6.24
N LEU A 134 16.13 12.27 4.98
CA LEU A 134 17.26 12.18 4.06
C LEU A 134 17.93 13.54 3.80
N SER A 135 17.17 14.63 3.75
CA SER A 135 17.70 15.99 3.54
C SER A 135 18.52 16.53 4.72
N LYS A 136 18.60 15.79 5.83
CA LYS A 136 19.46 16.07 7.00
C LYS A 136 20.72 15.19 7.02
N ALA A 137 20.97 14.41 5.95
CA ALA A 137 22.20 13.65 5.81
C ALA A 137 23.42 14.58 5.77
N GLU A 138 24.52 14.08 6.30
CA GLU A 138 25.82 14.76 6.43
C GLU A 138 26.90 13.76 6.01
N GLU A 139 28.16 14.20 5.90
CA GLU A 139 29.25 13.30 5.46
C GLU A 139 29.42 12.07 6.35
N LYS A 140 29.26 12.24 7.67
CA LYS A 140 29.28 11.15 8.65
C LYS A 140 28.23 10.06 8.38
N HIS A 141 27.16 10.40 7.65
CA HIS A 141 26.07 9.47 7.34
C HIS A 141 26.31 8.65 6.06
N LYS A 142 27.37 8.92 5.28
CA LYS A 142 27.62 8.23 4.00
C LYS A 142 27.69 6.71 4.17
N GLU A 143 28.38 6.22 5.21
CA GLU A 143 28.51 4.78 5.46
C GLU A 143 27.16 4.12 5.78
N ILE A 144 26.39 4.69 6.72
CA ILE A 144 25.10 4.11 7.11
C ILE A 144 24.08 4.16 5.97
N LEU A 145 24.10 5.20 5.12
CA LEU A 145 23.25 5.29 3.94
C LEU A 145 23.60 4.19 2.91
N GLY A 146 24.89 3.92 2.70
CA GLY A 146 25.33 2.79 1.89
C GLY A 146 24.90 1.44 2.46
N HIS A 147 25.04 1.27 3.78
CA HIS A 147 24.66 0.05 4.48
C HIS A 147 23.15 -0.20 4.44
N LEU A 148 22.32 0.86 4.54
CA LEU A 148 20.87 0.77 4.37
C LEU A 148 20.49 0.23 2.99
N MET A 149 21.11 0.76 1.93
CA MET A 149 20.88 0.30 0.55
C MET A 149 21.33 -1.15 0.34
N TRP A 150 22.47 -1.52 0.92
CA TRP A 150 22.96 -2.90 0.89
C TRP A 150 22.02 -3.85 1.64
N ALA A 151 21.56 -3.48 2.83
CA ALA A 151 20.63 -4.28 3.63
C ALA A 151 19.30 -4.51 2.90
N VAL A 152 18.80 -3.53 2.15
CA VAL A 152 17.62 -3.70 1.27
C VAL A 152 17.84 -4.84 0.27
N SER A 153 19.00 -4.87 -0.40
CA SER A 153 19.35 -5.95 -1.34
C SER A 153 19.35 -7.31 -0.65
N GLU A 154 19.93 -7.37 0.55
CA GLU A 154 20.01 -8.61 1.32
C GLU A 154 18.63 -9.11 1.79
N ILE A 155 17.75 -8.20 2.23
CA ILE A 155 16.37 -8.51 2.60
C ILE A 155 15.59 -9.04 1.39
N VAL A 156 15.71 -8.39 0.24
CA VAL A 156 15.05 -8.81 -1.00
C VAL A 156 15.50 -10.20 -1.43
N ARG A 157 16.81 -10.48 -1.36
CA ARG A 157 17.41 -11.77 -1.71
C ARG A 157 16.98 -12.87 -0.74
N ARG A 158 17.10 -12.66 0.57
CA ARG A 158 16.78 -13.66 1.61
C ARG A 158 15.29 -14.04 1.61
N ASN A 159 14.42 -13.07 1.36
CA ASN A 159 12.97 -13.28 1.38
C ASN A 159 12.39 -13.60 0.00
N ASN A 160 13.25 -13.80 -1.01
CA ASN A 160 12.86 -14.07 -2.40
C ASN A 160 11.77 -13.10 -2.89
N LEU A 161 11.95 -11.80 -2.67
CA LEU A 161 10.88 -10.81 -2.93
C LEU A 161 10.66 -10.58 -4.43
N GLY A 162 11.71 -10.74 -5.25
CA GLY A 162 11.69 -10.44 -6.68
C GLY A 162 11.67 -8.92 -6.92
N ASP A 163 10.84 -8.47 -7.85
CA ASP A 163 10.69 -7.05 -8.16
C ASP A 163 10.11 -6.26 -6.98
N PHE A 164 10.68 -5.09 -6.73
CA PHE A 164 10.27 -4.20 -5.64
C PHE A 164 10.40 -2.73 -6.04
N ARG A 165 9.74 -1.86 -5.28
CA ARG A 165 9.98 -0.42 -5.28
C ARG A 165 10.57 -0.02 -3.93
N LEU A 166 11.64 0.75 -3.97
CA LEU A 166 12.22 1.42 -2.81
C LEU A 166 11.72 2.86 -2.75
N VAL A 167 11.27 3.32 -1.58
CA VAL A 167 10.80 4.70 -1.38
C VAL A 167 11.45 5.28 -0.13
N VAL A 168 11.86 6.54 -0.21
CA VAL A 168 12.26 7.36 0.94
C VAL A 168 11.48 8.66 0.86
N ASN A 169 10.66 8.92 1.88
CA ASN A 169 9.88 10.15 1.97
C ASN A 169 10.68 11.20 2.75
N ASN A 170 10.64 12.46 2.29
CA ASN A 170 11.33 13.57 2.94
C ASN A 170 10.41 14.77 3.13
N GLY A 171 9.93 14.96 4.35
CA GLY A 171 9.02 16.05 4.72
C GLY A 171 7.54 15.75 4.47
N PRO A 172 6.65 16.68 4.88
CA PRO A 172 5.21 16.46 4.93
C PRO A 172 4.58 16.25 3.54
N GLU A 173 4.97 17.04 2.54
CA GLU A 173 4.45 16.90 1.17
C GLU A 173 4.85 15.60 0.47
N ALA A 174 5.94 14.97 0.94
CA ALA A 174 6.35 13.64 0.49
C ALA A 174 5.71 12.53 1.33
N CYS A 175 4.79 12.84 2.24
CA CYS A 175 4.12 11.89 3.13
C CYS A 175 5.11 11.18 4.09
N GLN A 176 6.02 11.94 4.71
CA GLN A 176 6.87 11.42 5.79
C GLN A 176 6.14 11.50 7.14
N SER A 177 5.71 10.35 7.67
CA SER A 177 4.96 10.26 8.93
C SER A 177 5.83 10.08 10.19
N VAL A 178 7.07 9.61 10.04
CA VAL A 178 8.00 9.45 11.17
C VAL A 178 9.33 10.13 10.86
N TYR A 179 9.77 11.02 11.75
CA TYR A 179 11.02 11.79 11.64
C TYR A 179 12.24 10.99 12.14
N TYR A 180 12.40 9.82 11.54
CA TYR A 180 13.50 8.89 11.70
C TYR A 180 13.72 8.26 10.33
N LEU A 181 14.90 8.40 9.71
CA LEU A 181 15.10 7.94 8.33
C LEU A 181 14.70 6.47 8.18
N HIS A 182 13.86 6.20 7.18
CA HIS A 182 13.38 4.87 6.86
C HIS A 182 13.22 4.70 5.36
N LEU A 183 13.52 3.48 4.90
CA LEU A 183 13.36 3.06 3.52
C LEU A 183 12.18 2.08 3.46
N HIS A 184 11.23 2.35 2.58
CA HIS A 184 10.11 1.44 2.33
C HIS A 184 10.46 0.47 1.19
N ILE A 185 10.43 -0.82 1.48
CA ILE A 185 10.45 -1.88 0.46
C ILE A 185 8.99 -2.29 0.20
N LEU A 186 8.48 -1.98 -0.99
CA LEU A 186 7.17 -2.44 -1.44
C LEU A 186 7.34 -3.53 -2.50
N ALA A 187 6.77 -4.71 -2.29
CA ALA A 187 6.94 -5.84 -3.21
C ALA A 187 5.67 -6.69 -3.35
N LYS A 188 5.76 -7.75 -4.18
CA LYS A 188 4.71 -8.76 -4.39
C LYS A 188 3.40 -8.25 -5.01
N ARG A 189 3.46 -7.12 -5.72
CA ARG A 189 2.41 -6.67 -6.64
C ARG A 189 3.00 -5.73 -7.69
N GLN A 190 2.30 -5.58 -8.82
CA GLN A 190 2.64 -4.55 -9.80
C GLN A 190 2.57 -3.15 -9.16
N MET A 191 3.65 -2.38 -9.30
CA MET A 191 3.69 -0.97 -8.90
C MET A 191 3.23 -0.07 -10.04
N LYS A 192 2.49 0.99 -9.73
CA LYS A 192 1.95 1.95 -10.71
C LYS A 192 2.92 3.11 -10.94
N TRP A 193 2.72 3.86 -12.02
CA TRP A 193 3.42 5.11 -12.31
C TRP A 193 2.39 6.23 -12.56
N PRO A 194 2.58 7.45 -12.01
CA PRO A 194 3.70 7.90 -11.15
C PRO A 194 3.78 7.18 -9.78
N PRO A 195 4.90 7.31 -9.03
CA PRO A 195 5.11 6.66 -7.74
C PRO A 195 4.54 7.50 -6.58
N GLY A 196 3.28 7.87 -6.71
CA GLY A 196 2.46 8.65 -5.78
C GLY A 196 1.04 8.70 -6.33
#